data_AF-A0A812LER0-F1
#
_entry.id   AF-A0A812LER0-F1
#
_cell.length_a   1.000
_cell.length_b   1.000
_cell.length_c   1.000
_cell.angle_alpha   90.00
_cell.angle_beta   90.00
_cell.angle_gamma   90.00
#
_symmetry.space_group_name_H-M   'P 1'
#
loop_
_entity.id
_entity.type
_entity.pdbx_description
1 polymer ?
#
loop_
_entity_poly.entity_id
_entity_poly.type
_entity_poly.pdbx_seq_one_letter_code
_entity_poly.pdbx_strand_id
1 'polypeptide(L)'
;MALRGFIALSLPLLALAKGSLRGGDLQCTGEGNLPAGPVCYGGTLLSETFKIHVVSHDGEVGIVDMKAEGPQEAECDGAQFQNEENVITIENDHGCGLSNYEYSVQYCPDQDNLMINIVKPFSVRMVLESQTCPPAGEV
;
A
#
# COMPACT_ATOMS: atom_id res chain seq x y z
N MET A 1 41.09 44.59 -17.46
CA MET A 1 39.74 44.41 -18.07
C MET A 1 39.80 43.08 -18.80
N ALA A 2 39.03 42.02 -18.58
CA ALA A 2 37.87 41.69 -17.74
C ALA A 2 38.00 40.18 -17.43
N LEU A 3 37.93 39.76 -16.16
CA LEU A 3 36.79 39.16 -15.48
C LEU A 3 36.31 37.79 -16.04
N ARG A 4 36.59 36.76 -15.24
CA ARG A 4 35.71 35.64 -14.82
C ARG A 4 35.25 34.60 -15.86
N GLY A 5 35.50 33.34 -15.51
CA GLY A 5 34.83 32.18 -16.10
C GLY A 5 35.16 30.87 -15.40
N PHE A 6 35.03 30.78 -14.07
CA PHE A 6 34.92 29.50 -13.38
C PHE A 6 33.44 29.12 -13.33
N ILE A 7 33.06 28.07 -14.06
CA ILE A 7 31.76 27.40 -13.88
C ILE A 7 32.08 25.93 -13.58
N ALA A 8 32.10 25.61 -12.28
CA ALA A 8 32.05 24.25 -11.79
C ALA A 8 30.58 23.80 -11.86
N LEU A 9 30.24 22.94 -12.81
CA LEU A 9 28.97 22.21 -12.82
C LEU A 9 29.15 20.93 -11.99
N SER A 10 28.89 21.05 -10.69
CA SER A 10 28.66 19.91 -9.81
C SER A 10 27.29 19.31 -10.14
N LEU A 11 27.25 18.14 -10.77
CA LEU A 11 26.03 17.33 -10.83
C LEU A 11 25.73 16.78 -9.44
N PRO A 12 24.50 16.94 -8.90
CA PRO A 12 24.14 16.32 -7.64
C PRO A 12 23.98 14.82 -7.86
N LEU A 13 24.66 14.07 -7.00
CA LEU A 13 24.54 12.64 -6.81
C LEU A 13 23.07 12.35 -6.40
N LEU A 14 22.27 11.75 -7.29
CA LEU A 14 20.96 11.20 -6.96
C LEU A 14 21.19 10.03 -5.98
N ALA A 15 21.14 10.32 -4.69
CA ALA A 15 21.10 9.32 -3.66
C ALA A 15 19.77 8.57 -3.76
N LEU A 16 19.83 7.32 -4.22
CA LEU A 16 18.74 6.36 -4.13
C LEU A 16 18.49 6.08 -2.64
N ALA A 17 17.62 6.87 -2.01
CA ALA A 17 17.21 6.66 -0.63
C ALA A 17 16.33 5.40 -0.58
N LYS A 18 16.94 4.25 -0.32
CA LYS A 18 16.23 3.09 0.22
C LYS A 18 15.80 3.46 1.64
N GLY A 19 14.60 4.02 1.76
CA GLY A 19 13.97 4.32 3.04
C GLY A 19 13.71 3.02 3.80
N SER A 20 14.60 2.68 4.73
CA SER A 20 14.33 1.64 5.72
C SER A 20 13.30 2.19 6.71
N LEU A 21 12.07 1.68 6.62
CA LEU A 21 10.95 2.07 7.47
C LEU A 21 11.19 1.61 8.92
N ARG A 22 11.81 2.49 9.72
CA ARG A 22 11.87 2.35 11.19
C ARG A 22 10.72 3.13 11.82
N GLY A 23 9.66 2.42 12.19
CA GLY A 23 8.68 2.59 13.29
C GLY A 23 8.29 3.95 13.91
N GLY A 24 8.78 5.10 13.48
CA GLY A 24 8.43 6.43 13.98
C GLY A 24 7.84 7.36 12.91
N ASP A 25 8.09 7.09 11.63
CA ASP A 25 7.66 7.90 10.49
C ASP A 25 6.95 7.05 9.42
N LEU A 26 5.98 6.23 9.81
CA LEU A 26 5.02 5.64 8.87
C LEU A 26 3.99 6.72 8.49
N GLN A 27 4.44 7.69 7.68
CA GLN A 27 3.59 8.69 7.08
C GLN A 27 3.37 8.31 5.62
N CYS A 28 2.10 8.20 5.25
CA CYS A 28 1.70 8.03 3.86
C CYS A 28 1.88 9.36 3.15
N THR A 29 2.69 9.39 2.08
CA THR A 29 2.97 10.62 1.34
C THR A 29 2.82 10.41 -0.16
N GLY A 30 2.70 11.52 -0.87
CA GLY A 30 2.66 11.57 -2.31
C GLY A 30 1.29 11.96 -2.86
N GLU A 31 1.31 12.31 -4.14
CA GLU A 31 0.11 12.58 -4.94
C GLU A 31 0.16 11.64 -6.15
N GLY A 32 -0.98 11.04 -6.49
CA GLY A 32 -1.06 10.06 -7.56
C GLY A 32 -2.18 9.06 -7.31
N ASN A 33 -2.43 8.23 -8.32
CA ASN A 33 -3.42 7.17 -8.26
C ASN A 33 -2.73 5.81 -8.09
N LEU A 34 -3.53 4.79 -7.75
CA LEU A 34 -3.10 3.40 -7.82
C LEU A 34 -2.51 3.08 -9.22
N PRO A 35 -1.46 2.23 -9.29
CA PRO A 35 -0.86 1.89 -10.58
C PRO A 35 -1.86 1.11 -11.44
N ALA A 36 -1.86 1.39 -12.75
CA ALA A 36 -2.80 0.77 -13.66
C ALA A 36 -2.56 -0.75 -13.83
N GLY A 37 -3.65 -1.51 -13.88
CA GLY A 37 -3.63 -2.96 -14.07
C GLY A 37 -3.71 -3.74 -12.75
N PRO A 38 -3.55 -5.07 -12.80
CA PRO A 38 -3.57 -5.88 -11.60
C PRO A 38 -2.30 -5.62 -10.78
N VAL A 39 -2.47 -5.24 -9.51
CA VAL A 39 -1.38 -4.97 -8.58
C VAL A 39 -1.58 -5.73 -7.28
N CYS A 40 -0.47 -6.16 -6.67
CA CYS A 40 -0.50 -6.95 -5.46
C CYS A 40 0.34 -6.31 -4.38
N TYR A 41 -0.21 -6.27 -3.18
CA TYR A 41 0.42 -5.72 -1.99
C TYR A 41 0.49 -6.82 -0.94
N GLY A 42 1.62 -6.90 -0.22
CA GLY A 42 1.84 -7.92 0.78
C GLY A 42 2.65 -7.42 1.95
N GLY A 43 2.35 -7.93 3.13
CA GLY A 43 3.06 -7.55 4.34
C GLY A 43 2.71 -8.43 5.51
N THR A 44 3.59 -8.43 6.51
CA THR A 44 3.44 -9.24 7.71
C THR A 44 3.45 -8.33 8.92
N LEU A 45 2.48 -8.52 9.80
CA LEU A 45 2.44 -7.91 11.12
C LEU A 45 2.50 -9.01 12.17
N LEU A 46 3.57 -9.04 12.95
CA LEU A 46 3.85 -10.09 13.94
C LEU A 46 3.91 -11.49 13.28
N SER A 47 2.81 -12.25 13.37
CA SER A 47 2.66 -13.61 12.82
C SER A 47 1.50 -13.71 11.83
N GLU A 48 0.91 -12.58 11.42
CA GLU A 48 -0.20 -12.52 10.49
C GLU A 48 0.29 -11.88 9.18
N THR A 49 0.02 -12.55 8.06
CA THR A 49 0.38 -12.11 6.72
C THR A 49 -0.86 -11.67 6.00
N PHE A 50 -0.83 -10.46 5.46
CA PHE A 50 -1.92 -9.89 4.69
C PHE A 50 -1.50 -9.73 3.25
N LYS A 51 -2.40 -10.09 2.35
CA LYS A 51 -2.22 -9.98 0.91
C LYS A 51 -3.46 -9.32 0.34
N ILE A 52 -3.25 -8.32 -0.51
CA ILE A 52 -4.31 -7.63 -1.24
C ILE A 52 -3.93 -7.67 -2.71
N HIS A 53 -4.82 -8.19 -3.53
CA HIS A 53 -4.72 -8.18 -4.97
C HIS A 53 -5.80 -7.26 -5.53
N VAL A 54 -5.39 -6.12 -6.05
CA VAL A 54 -6.29 -5.23 -6.80
C VAL A 54 -6.43 -5.83 -8.19
N VAL A 55 -7.58 -6.44 -8.46
CA VAL A 55 -7.84 -7.18 -9.71
C VAL A 55 -8.02 -6.21 -10.88
N SER A 56 -8.77 -5.14 -10.64
CA SER A 56 -9.11 -4.12 -11.64
C SER A 56 -9.66 -2.87 -10.98
N HIS A 57 -9.36 -1.69 -11.52
CA HIS A 57 -9.93 -0.43 -11.07
C HIS A 57 -9.90 0.61 -12.20
N ASP A 58 -10.68 1.68 -12.06
CA ASP A 58 -10.61 2.87 -12.93
C ASP A 58 -9.85 4.04 -12.27
N GLY A 59 -9.50 3.91 -10.99
CA GLY A 59 -8.78 4.91 -10.19
C GLY A 59 -9.58 5.34 -8.97
N GLU A 60 -10.91 5.33 -9.09
CA GLU A 60 -11.85 5.70 -8.03
C GLU A 60 -12.55 4.47 -7.47
N VAL A 61 -12.92 3.51 -8.32
CA VAL A 61 -13.57 2.26 -7.91
C VAL A 61 -12.89 1.06 -8.52
N GLY A 62 -13.00 -0.08 -7.84
CA GLY A 62 -12.45 -1.33 -8.36
C GLY A 62 -12.82 -2.57 -7.56
N ILE A 63 -12.10 -3.63 -7.86
CA ILE A 63 -12.26 -4.96 -7.29
C ILE A 63 -10.96 -5.39 -6.64
N VAL A 64 -11.04 -5.91 -5.42
CA VAL A 64 -9.93 -6.54 -4.71
C VAL A 64 -10.28 -7.97 -4.29
N ASP A 65 -9.24 -8.79 -4.27
CA ASP A 65 -9.21 -10.05 -3.56
C ASP A 65 -8.29 -9.87 -2.35
N MET A 66 -8.66 -10.42 -1.20
CA MET A 66 -7.92 -10.24 0.05
C MET A 66 -7.72 -11.55 0.77
N LYS A 67 -6.56 -11.68 1.41
CA LYS A 67 -6.25 -12.83 2.24
C LYS A 67 -5.46 -12.44 3.48
N ALA A 68 -5.83 -13.06 4.59
CA ALA A 68 -5.09 -13.02 5.84
C ALA A 68 -4.71 -14.45 6.23
N GLU A 69 -3.42 -14.69 6.46
CA GLU A 69 -2.86 -15.98 6.85
C GLU A 69 -2.14 -15.83 8.20
N GLY A 70 -2.54 -16.60 9.22
CA GLY A 70 -1.93 -16.52 10.54
C GLY A 70 -2.86 -17.01 11.66
N PRO A 71 -2.79 -16.40 12.86
CA PRO A 71 -3.70 -16.74 13.96
C PRO A 71 -5.18 -16.50 13.65
N GLN A 72 -5.46 -15.61 12.70
CA GLN A 72 -6.77 -15.45 12.05
C GLN A 72 -6.58 -15.77 10.58
N GLU A 73 -7.45 -16.62 10.04
CA GLU A 73 -7.49 -16.95 8.62
C GLU A 73 -8.72 -16.31 8.01
N ALA A 74 -8.53 -15.65 6.88
CA ALA A 74 -9.61 -15.04 6.14
C ALA A 74 -9.26 -14.91 4.67
N GLU A 75 -10.27 -15.00 3.82
CA GLU A 75 -10.12 -14.94 2.38
C GLU A 75 -11.44 -14.46 1.79
N CYS A 76 -11.36 -13.48 0.89
CA CYS A 76 -12.49 -13.02 0.11
C CYS A 76 -12.03 -12.67 -1.30
N ASP A 77 -12.89 -12.99 -2.26
CA ASP A 77 -12.69 -12.68 -3.66
C ASP A 77 -13.77 -11.72 -4.14
N GLY A 78 -13.38 -10.77 -4.99
CA GLY A 78 -14.32 -9.89 -5.66
C GLY A 78 -14.94 -8.80 -4.77
N ALA A 79 -14.29 -8.44 -3.66
CA ALA A 79 -14.72 -7.32 -2.84
C ALA A 79 -14.61 -6.01 -3.64
N GLN A 80 -15.58 -5.12 -3.48
CA GLN A 80 -15.54 -3.82 -4.15
C GLN A 80 -14.72 -2.86 -3.29
N PHE A 81 -14.06 -1.89 -3.89
CA PHE A 81 -13.46 -0.80 -3.15
C PHE A 81 -13.73 0.54 -3.81
N GLN A 82 -13.73 1.57 -2.98
CA GLN A 82 -13.70 2.97 -3.37
C GLN A 82 -12.40 3.60 -2.91
N ASN A 83 -11.84 4.49 -3.71
CA ASN A 83 -10.62 5.22 -3.45
C ASN A 83 -10.91 6.72 -3.57
N GLU A 84 -10.93 7.41 -2.43
CA GLU A 84 -11.14 8.86 -2.34
C GLU A 84 -9.87 9.49 -1.78
N GLU A 85 -9.16 10.27 -2.60
CA GLU A 85 -7.91 10.95 -2.17
C GLU A 85 -6.89 9.99 -1.51
N ASN A 86 -6.74 8.78 -2.07
CA ASN A 86 -5.89 7.69 -1.57
C ASN A 86 -6.38 7.01 -0.28
N VAL A 87 -7.56 7.35 0.22
CA VAL A 87 -8.24 6.61 1.29
C VAL A 87 -9.09 5.51 0.65
N ILE A 88 -8.75 4.26 0.95
CA ILE A 88 -9.42 3.09 0.38
C ILE A 88 -10.48 2.58 1.35
N THR A 89 -11.71 2.54 0.89
CA THR A 89 -12.84 1.92 1.58
C THR A 89 -13.17 0.62 0.89
N ILE A 90 -13.13 -0.49 1.63
CA ILE A 90 -13.49 -1.81 1.10
C ILE A 90 -14.96 -2.08 1.43
N GLU A 91 -15.74 -2.28 0.38
CA GLU A 91 -17.17 -2.56 0.44
C GLU A 91 -17.43 -4.06 0.33
N ASN A 92 -18.46 -4.51 1.05
CA ASN A 92 -18.80 -5.92 1.15
C ASN A 92 -17.63 -6.77 1.69
N ASP A 93 -16.90 -6.24 2.69
CA ASP A 93 -15.71 -6.85 3.30
C ASP A 93 -15.98 -8.10 4.17
N HIS A 94 -17.18 -8.66 4.07
CA HIS A 94 -17.58 -9.87 4.77
C HIS A 94 -16.72 -11.05 4.30
N GLY A 95 -15.94 -11.61 5.22
CA GLY A 95 -15.03 -12.72 4.92
C GLY A 95 -13.60 -12.29 4.58
N CYS A 96 -13.34 -10.99 4.37
CA CYS A 96 -11.99 -10.46 4.09
C CYS A 96 -11.09 -10.35 5.33
N GLY A 97 -11.53 -10.86 6.49
CA GLY A 97 -10.75 -10.87 7.73
C GLY A 97 -10.74 -9.56 8.50
N LEU A 98 -11.31 -8.49 7.94
CA LEU A 98 -11.30 -7.17 8.55
C LEU A 98 -12.58 -6.80 9.31
N SER A 99 -13.64 -7.61 9.21
CA SER A 99 -14.98 -7.27 9.71
C SER A 99 -15.06 -7.10 11.25
N ASN A 100 -14.09 -7.61 12.00
CA ASN A 100 -14.02 -7.47 13.46
C ASN A 100 -13.11 -6.32 13.92
N TYR A 101 -12.48 -5.61 12.98
CA TYR A 101 -11.53 -4.55 13.24
C TYR A 101 -12.15 -3.20 12.92
N GLU A 102 -11.77 -2.18 13.68
CA GLU A 102 -11.93 -0.79 13.24
C GLU A 102 -10.63 -0.42 12.55
N TYR A 103 -10.65 -0.19 11.24
CA TYR A 103 -9.45 0.00 10.44
C TYR A 103 -9.61 1.09 9.38
N SER A 104 -8.49 1.56 8.84
CA SER A 104 -8.43 2.40 7.65
C SER A 104 -7.32 1.91 6.73
N VAL A 105 -7.57 1.95 5.42
CA VAL A 105 -6.58 1.62 4.39
C VAL A 105 -6.24 2.89 3.62
N GLN A 106 -4.96 3.13 3.40
CA GLN A 106 -4.47 4.27 2.63
C GLN A 106 -3.42 3.81 1.62
N TYR A 107 -3.51 4.26 0.37
CA TYR A 107 -2.45 4.09 -0.61
C TYR A 107 -1.43 5.22 -0.49
N CYS A 108 -0.14 4.91 -0.56
CA CYS A 108 0.94 5.88 -0.44
C CYS A 108 1.71 5.99 -1.76
N PRO A 109 1.38 6.98 -2.62
CA PRO A 109 1.92 7.06 -3.97
C PRO A 109 3.44 7.16 -4.06
N ASP A 110 4.10 7.85 -3.11
CA ASP A 110 5.56 8.01 -3.13
C ASP A 110 6.29 6.67 -2.90
N GLN A 111 5.64 5.72 -2.23
CA GLN A 111 6.22 4.44 -1.84
C GLN A 111 5.64 3.24 -2.60
N ASP A 112 4.56 3.43 -3.37
CA ASP A 112 3.76 2.36 -3.98
C ASP A 112 3.47 1.24 -2.97
N ASN A 113 2.80 1.61 -1.87
CA ASN A 113 2.41 0.66 -0.83
C ASN A 113 1.04 0.99 -0.25
N LEU A 114 0.43 0.00 0.42
CA LEU A 114 -0.79 0.21 1.19
C LEU A 114 -0.44 0.26 2.68
N MET A 115 -0.90 1.28 3.37
CA MET A 115 -0.83 1.38 4.81
C MET A 115 -2.19 1.01 5.40
N ILE A 116 -2.22 -0.06 6.21
CA ILE A 116 -3.39 -0.43 7.00
C ILE A 116 -3.15 0.02 8.42
N ASN A 117 -4.06 0.83 8.94
CA ASN A 117 -4.07 1.28 10.31
C ASN A 117 -5.27 0.66 11.02
N ILE A 118 -5.00 -0.28 11.92
CA ILE A 118 -6.00 -0.87 12.80
C ILE A 118 -6.09 0.02 14.04
N VAL A 119 -7.29 0.52 14.32
CA VAL A 119 -7.62 1.38 15.46
C VAL A 119 -8.08 0.54 16.65
N LYS A 120 -8.89 -0.51 16.39
CA LYS A 120 -9.37 -1.46 17.39
C LYS A 120 -9.30 -2.90 16.88
N PRO A 121 -9.01 -3.88 17.76
CA PRO A 121 -8.77 -3.73 19.20
C PRO A 121 -7.34 -3.30 19.56
N PHE A 122 -6.42 -3.31 18.60
CA PHE A 122 -5.02 -2.93 18.79
C PHE A 122 -4.70 -1.73 17.90
N SER A 123 -4.10 -0.69 18.46
CA SER A 123 -3.66 0.49 17.68
C SER A 123 -2.33 0.17 17.00
N VAL A 124 -2.40 -0.42 15.81
CA VAL A 124 -1.24 -0.91 15.06
C VAL A 124 -1.30 -0.44 13.61
N ARG A 125 -0.12 -0.17 13.05
CA ARG A 125 0.05 0.17 11.64
C ARG A 125 0.92 -0.88 10.97
N MET A 126 0.51 -1.28 9.79
CA MET A 126 1.23 -2.19 8.93
C MET A 126 1.31 -1.61 7.52
N VAL A 127 2.41 -1.90 6.85
CA VAL A 127 2.66 -1.51 5.47
C VAL A 127 2.67 -2.78 4.64
N LEU A 128 1.89 -2.78 3.57
CA LEU A 128 1.88 -3.79 2.54
C LEU A 128 2.68 -3.26 1.34
N GLU A 129 3.83 -3.84 1.09
CA GLU A 129 4.69 -3.46 -0.02
C GLU A 129 4.16 -4.02 -1.34
N SER A 130 4.31 -3.25 -2.42
CA SER A 130 4.05 -3.73 -3.78
C SER A 130 4.92 -4.95 -4.11
N GLN A 131 4.29 -5.97 -4.67
CA GLN A 131 4.91 -7.25 -5.00
C GLN A 131 4.38 -7.81 -6.33
N THR A 132 5.09 -8.78 -6.88
CA THR A 132 4.62 -9.48 -8.09
C THR A 132 3.36 -10.27 -7.75
N CYS A 133 2.30 -10.08 -8.54
CA CYS A 133 1.08 -10.85 -8.37
C CYS A 133 1.32 -12.34 -8.65
N PRO A 134 0.74 -13.24 -7.83
CA PRO A 134 0.72 -14.66 -8.13
C PRO A 134 -0.08 -14.92 -9.43
N PRO A 135 0.12 -16.08 -10.07
CA PRO A 135 -0.68 -16.48 -11.22
C PRO A 135 -2.18 -16.56 -10.86
N ALA A 136 -3.04 -16.29 -11.85
CA ALA A 136 -4.48 -16.09 -11.65
C ALA A 136 -5.15 -17.18 -10.80
N GLY A 137 -5.90 -16.76 -9.77
CA GLY A 137 -6.66 -17.62 -8.86
C GLY A 137 -5.99 -17.91 -7.53
N GLU A 138 -4.90 -17.23 -7.19
CA GLU A 138 -4.27 -17.27 -5.88
C GLU A 138 -4.18 -15.86 -5.32
N VAL A 139 -4.59 -15.67 -4.07
CA VAL A 139 -4.26 -14.52 -3.25
C VAL A 139 -3.44 -14.90 -2.04
#